data_AF-A0A2V5ZCG6-F1
#
_entry.id   AF-A0A2V5ZCG6-F1
#
_cell.length_a   1.000
_cell.length_b   1.000
_cell.length_c   1.000
_cell.angle_alpha   90.00
_cell.angle_beta   90.00
_cell.angle_gamma   90.00
#
_symmetry.space_group_name_H-M   'P 1'
#
loop_
_entity.id
_entity.type
_entity.pdbx_description
1 polymer ?
#
loop_
_entity_poly.entity_id
_entity_poly.type
_entity_poly.pdbx_seq_one_letter_code
_entity_poly.pdbx_strand_id
1 'polypeptide(L)'
;MNTKVILGILVLVLPLVCIRSVCDADGFDSVRCGSDVRKALLGRKMPNEKIAVLEERHKDLGLKDLGASEISDRLSVISWRICGEEYVLLEDQDVVRDVLKFPKHSKESPGFIGSCQLNGRDVPGTAIGVLKNENGAEILPAVSAWKIDDKQMKFVELKTEELRCSRAGIITADGGL
;
A
#
# COMPACT_ATOMS: atom_id res chain seq x y z
N MET A 1 27.71 58.75 -56.20
CA MET A 1 28.44 57.88 -55.25
C MET A 1 27.38 57.22 -54.38
N ASN A 2 27.12 55.93 -54.61
CA ASN A 2 25.96 55.21 -54.11
C ASN A 2 26.26 54.58 -52.75
N THR A 3 25.52 54.94 -51.71
CA THR A 3 25.62 54.30 -50.39
C THR A 3 24.42 53.37 -50.21
N LYS A 4 24.64 52.06 -50.38
CA LYS A 4 23.67 51.02 -50.01
C LYS A 4 23.82 50.74 -48.52
N VAL A 5 22.79 51.04 -47.73
CA VAL A 5 22.68 50.58 -46.35
C VAL A 5 21.99 49.21 -46.38
N ILE A 6 22.74 48.16 -46.05
CA ILE A 6 22.21 46.79 -45.94
C ILE A 6 21.61 46.65 -44.55
N LEU A 7 20.29 46.49 -44.49
CA LEU A 7 19.54 46.21 -43.27
C LEU A 7 19.71 44.73 -42.90
N GLY A 8 20.58 44.44 -41.93
CA GLY A 8 20.78 43.09 -41.41
C GLY A 8 19.60 42.64 -40.56
N ILE A 9 18.86 41.65 -41.04
CA ILE A 9 17.79 40.97 -40.29
C ILE A 9 18.45 40.05 -39.25
N LEU A 10 18.37 40.43 -37.97
CA LEU A 10 18.77 39.59 -36.85
C LEU A 10 17.65 38.57 -36.59
N VAL A 11 17.78 37.35 -37.12
CA VAL A 11 16.87 36.24 -36.81
C VAL A 11 17.19 35.74 -35.41
N LEU A 12 16.39 36.15 -34.43
CA LEU A 12 16.44 35.63 -33.06
C LEU A 12 15.78 34.24 -33.05
N VAL A 13 16.58 33.18 -33.13
CA VAL A 13 16.09 31.80 -32.96
C VAL A 13 15.86 31.59 -31.46
N LEU A 14 14.61 31.74 -31.00
CA LEU A 14 14.22 31.31 -29.66
C LEU A 14 14.36 29.78 -29.58
N PRO A 15 15.18 29.22 -28.66
CA PRO A 15 15.08 27.80 -28.38
C PRO A 15 13.72 27.56 -27.71
N LEU A 16 12.83 26.81 -28.35
CA LEU A 16 11.71 26.17 -27.67
C LEU A 16 12.31 25.27 -26.59
N VAL A 17 12.44 25.80 -25.38
CA VAL A 17 12.63 24.98 -24.19
C VAL A 17 11.31 24.25 -24.01
N CYS A 18 11.22 23.03 -24.55
CA CYS A 18 10.20 22.07 -24.15
C CYS A 18 10.44 21.80 -22.67
N ILE A 19 9.80 22.59 -21.80
CA ILE A 19 9.61 22.25 -20.39
C ILE A 19 8.75 20.99 -20.43
N ARG A 20 9.39 19.82 -20.48
CA ARG A 20 8.71 18.58 -20.13
C ARG A 20 8.30 18.81 -18.69
N SER A 21 7.00 18.99 -18.46
CA SER A 21 6.44 18.75 -17.14
C SER A 21 6.89 17.35 -16.78
N VAL A 22 7.85 17.25 -15.86
CA VAL A 22 8.13 15.99 -15.20
C VAL A 22 6.86 15.75 -14.40
N CYS A 23 5.90 15.06 -15.01
CA CYS A 23 4.88 14.36 -14.25
C CYS A 23 5.69 13.44 -13.35
N ASP A 24 5.83 13.84 -12.10
CA ASP A 24 6.58 13.09 -11.12
C ASP A 24 5.87 11.75 -11.00
N ALA A 25 6.54 10.68 -11.44
CA ALA A 25 5.90 9.40 -11.61
C ALA A 25 5.52 8.86 -10.23
N ASP A 26 4.24 8.66 -9.97
CA ASP A 26 3.75 8.30 -8.65
C ASP A 26 3.99 6.82 -8.32
N GLY A 27 3.63 6.43 -7.11
CA GLY A 27 3.87 5.09 -6.59
C GLY A 27 3.26 3.96 -7.42
N PHE A 28 2.16 4.23 -8.13
CA PHE A 28 1.37 3.25 -8.88
C PHE A 28 1.71 3.21 -10.37
N ASP A 29 2.43 4.20 -10.92
CA ASP A 29 2.70 4.33 -12.36
C ASP A 29 3.38 3.10 -13.00
N SER A 30 4.16 2.35 -12.22
CA SER A 30 4.86 1.15 -12.68
C SER A 30 4.02 -0.14 -12.59
N VAL A 31 2.84 -0.08 -11.96
CA VAL A 31 1.97 -1.23 -11.74
C VAL A 31 1.24 -1.58 -13.03
N ARG A 32 1.21 -2.88 -13.35
CA ARG A 32 0.46 -3.42 -14.50
C ARG A 32 -0.29 -4.67 -14.06
N CYS A 33 -1.58 -4.73 -14.37
CA CYS A 33 -2.36 -5.94 -14.09
C CYS A 33 -1.81 -7.15 -14.84
N GLY A 34 -1.81 -8.32 -14.19
CA GLY A 34 -1.17 -9.54 -14.70
C GLY A 34 0.36 -9.60 -14.55
N SER A 35 0.99 -8.54 -14.03
CA SER A 35 2.41 -8.53 -13.65
C SER A 35 2.60 -8.68 -12.13
N ASP A 36 3.85 -8.72 -11.67
CA ASP A 36 4.18 -8.75 -10.24
C ASP A 36 3.97 -7.37 -9.60
N VAL A 37 2.75 -7.15 -9.09
CA VAL A 37 2.35 -5.90 -8.41
C VAL A 37 3.20 -5.61 -7.18
N ARG A 38 3.55 -6.64 -6.39
CA ARG A 38 4.36 -6.44 -5.17
C ARG A 38 5.73 -5.87 -5.52
N LYS A 39 6.37 -6.43 -6.54
CA LYS A 39 7.66 -5.94 -7.03
C LYS A 39 7.56 -4.53 -7.61
N ALA A 40 6.47 -4.18 -8.29
CA ALA A 40 6.27 -2.85 -8.86
C ALA A 40 6.13 -1.77 -7.79
N LEU A 41 5.51 -2.09 -6.65
CA LEU A 41 5.26 -1.16 -5.55
C LEU A 41 6.46 -1.00 -4.60
N LEU A 42 7.30 -2.03 -4.45
CA LEU A 42 8.39 -2.03 -3.49
C LEU A 42 9.38 -0.87 -3.72
N GLY A 43 9.67 -0.11 -2.67
CA GLY A 43 10.58 1.04 -2.70
C GLY A 43 10.03 2.28 -3.42
N ARG A 44 8.79 2.23 -3.91
CA ARG A 44 8.13 3.38 -4.52
C ARG A 44 7.70 4.39 -3.45
N LYS A 45 7.69 5.65 -3.85
CA LYS A 45 7.16 6.76 -3.05
C LYS A 45 5.67 6.92 -3.34
N MET A 46 4.84 6.88 -2.31
CA MET A 46 3.40 7.06 -2.42
C MET A 46 3.03 8.55 -2.45
N PRO A 47 2.08 8.95 -3.30
CA PRO A 47 1.70 10.34 -3.43
C PRO A 47 0.88 10.79 -2.22
N ASN A 48 1.23 11.94 -1.65
CA ASN A 48 0.45 12.59 -0.61
C ASN A 48 -0.58 13.54 -1.24
N GLU A 49 -1.60 12.97 -1.89
CA GLU A 49 -2.68 13.73 -2.53
C GLU A 49 -4.07 13.21 -2.12
N LYS A 50 -5.12 13.85 -2.63
CA LYS A 50 -6.49 13.39 -2.36
C LYS A 50 -6.71 12.01 -2.98
N ILE A 51 -7.10 11.04 -2.15
CA ILE A 51 -7.38 9.65 -2.55
C ILE A 51 -8.28 9.56 -3.80
N ALA A 52 -9.36 10.33 -3.86
CA ALA A 52 -10.27 10.33 -5.01
C ALA A 52 -9.60 10.75 -6.33
N VAL A 53 -8.59 11.65 -6.28
CA VAL A 53 -7.82 12.06 -7.46
C VAL A 53 -6.89 10.94 -7.89
N LEU A 54 -6.27 10.25 -6.93
CA LEU A 54 -5.37 9.13 -7.18
C LEU A 54 -6.11 7.91 -7.76
N GLU A 55 -7.27 7.57 -7.18
CA GLU A 55 -8.14 6.49 -7.69
C GLU A 55 -8.62 6.76 -9.12
N GLU A 56 -9.02 8.00 -9.45
CA GLU A 56 -9.44 8.35 -10.81
C GLU A 56 -8.27 8.28 -11.81
N ARG A 57 -7.06 8.71 -11.40
CA ARG A 57 -5.85 8.64 -12.24
C ARG A 57 -5.52 7.20 -12.64
N HIS A 58 -5.67 6.27 -11.69
CA HIS A 58 -5.32 4.85 -11.85
C HIS A 58 -6.55 3.93 -11.93
N LYS A 59 -7.64 4.44 -12.51
CA LYS A 59 -8.89 3.67 -12.67
C LYS A 59 -8.73 2.42 -13.55
N ASP A 60 -7.74 2.42 -14.44
CA ASP A 60 -7.38 1.26 -15.26
C ASP A 60 -6.83 0.10 -14.42
N LEU A 61 -6.23 0.39 -13.27
CA LEU A 61 -5.84 -0.60 -12.28
C LEU A 61 -7.00 -1.02 -11.36
N GLY A 62 -8.15 -0.36 -11.44
CA GLY A 62 -9.23 -0.52 -10.46
C GLY A 62 -8.76 -0.15 -9.04
N LEU A 63 -7.91 0.87 -8.93
CA LEU A 63 -7.32 1.32 -7.68
C LEU A 63 -8.42 1.78 -6.70
N LYS A 64 -8.38 1.26 -5.46
CA LYS A 64 -9.29 1.68 -4.38
C LYS A 64 -8.57 1.68 -3.04
N ASP A 65 -8.67 2.78 -2.30
CA ASP A 65 -8.24 2.81 -0.91
C ASP A 65 -9.22 1.99 -0.05
N LEU A 66 -8.67 1.09 0.76
CA LEU A 66 -9.42 0.22 1.67
C LEU A 66 -9.18 0.60 3.14
N GLY A 67 -8.33 1.60 3.39
CA GLY A 67 -8.05 2.15 4.70
C GLY A 67 -6.60 1.98 5.13
N ALA A 68 -6.28 2.66 6.23
CA ALA A 68 -4.95 2.71 6.79
C ALA A 68 -4.98 2.47 8.31
N SER A 69 -3.88 1.97 8.85
CA SER A 69 -3.66 1.82 10.29
C SER A 69 -2.22 2.23 10.61
N GLU A 70 -2.07 3.12 11.59
CA GLU A 70 -0.76 3.47 12.13
C GLU A 70 -0.25 2.32 13.01
N ILE A 71 0.99 1.89 12.77
CA ILE A 71 1.65 0.84 13.56
C ILE A 71 2.60 1.48 14.58
N SER A 72 3.30 2.53 14.17
CA SER A 72 4.15 3.38 15.01
C SER A 72 4.30 4.76 14.36
N ASP A 73 4.97 5.70 15.05
CA ASP A 73 5.25 7.07 14.56
C ASP A 73 5.85 7.14 13.14
N ARG A 74 6.44 6.05 12.66
CA ARG A 74 7.07 5.97 11.34
C ARG A 74 6.37 5.03 10.37
N LEU A 75 5.68 4.00 10.88
CA LEU A 75 5.18 2.91 10.05
C LEU A 75 3.66 2.91 10.00
N SER A 76 3.15 2.88 8.78
CA SER A 76 1.73 2.73 8.49
C SER A 76 1.49 1.49 7.64
N VAL A 77 0.37 0.85 7.88
CA VAL A 77 -0.16 -0.21 7.03
C VAL A 77 -1.33 0.37 6.25
N ILE A 78 -1.28 0.28 4.92
CA ILE A 78 -2.32 0.83 4.04
C ILE A 78 -2.78 -0.27 3.08
N SER A 79 -4.09 -0.55 3.07
CA SER A 79 -4.70 -1.53 2.19
C SER A 79 -5.24 -0.87 0.93
N TRP A 80 -4.87 -1.42 -0.21
CA TRP A 80 -5.34 -1.00 -1.54
C TRP A 80 -5.93 -2.17 -2.30
N ARG A 81 -7.05 -1.94 -3.00
CA ARG A 81 -7.46 -2.82 -4.10
C ARG A 81 -6.69 -2.43 -5.35
N ILE A 82 -6.03 -3.39 -5.97
CA ILE A 82 -5.27 -3.20 -7.21
C ILE A 82 -5.51 -4.42 -8.09
N CYS A 83 -5.98 -4.21 -9.32
CA CYS A 83 -6.30 -5.25 -10.28
C CYS A 83 -7.26 -6.31 -9.73
N GLY A 84 -8.21 -5.90 -8.88
CA GLY A 84 -9.21 -6.79 -8.26
C GLY A 84 -8.74 -7.56 -7.02
N GLU A 85 -7.47 -7.45 -6.65
CA GLU A 85 -6.88 -8.11 -5.49
C GLU A 85 -6.51 -7.09 -4.42
N GLU A 86 -6.48 -7.49 -3.15
CA GLU A 86 -6.02 -6.62 -2.07
C GLU A 86 -4.52 -6.74 -1.86
N TYR A 87 -3.87 -5.58 -1.73
CA TYR A 87 -2.47 -5.45 -1.36
C TYR A 87 -2.36 -4.56 -0.15
N VAL A 88 -1.62 -5.04 0.84
CA VAL A 88 -1.30 -4.29 2.04
C VAL A 88 0.13 -3.78 1.90
N LEU A 89 0.31 -2.48 1.96
CA LEU A 89 1.58 -1.79 1.88
C LEU A 89 2.03 -1.47 3.30
N LEU A 90 3.28 -1.76 3.62
CA LEU A 90 3.95 -1.24 4.80
C LEU A 90 4.77 -0.02 4.38
N GLU A 91 4.36 1.16 4.83
CA GLU A 91 4.98 2.43 4.45
C GLU A 91 5.77 3.02 5.62
N ASP A 92 7.00 3.44 5.36
CA ASP A 92 7.78 4.31 6.26
C ASP A 92 7.68 5.73 5.72
N GLN A 93 6.87 6.54 6.39
CA GLN A 93 6.42 7.84 5.89
C GLN A 93 5.63 7.71 4.58
N ASP A 94 6.30 7.81 3.44
CA ASP A 94 5.72 7.70 2.10
C ASP A 94 6.46 6.69 1.22
N VAL A 95 7.39 5.90 1.78
CA VAL A 95 8.13 4.89 1.01
C VAL A 95 7.64 3.49 1.37
N VAL A 96 7.23 2.73 0.36
CA VAL A 96 6.83 1.34 0.52
C VAL A 96 8.05 0.48 0.88
N ARG A 97 8.02 -0.10 2.08
CA ARG A 97 9.07 -0.97 2.62
C ARG A 97 8.81 -2.44 2.35
N ASP A 98 7.55 -2.84 2.36
CA ASP A 98 7.13 -4.21 2.04
C ASP A 98 5.70 -4.24 1.51
N VAL A 99 5.34 -5.30 0.79
CA VAL A 99 4.04 -5.47 0.16
C VAL A 99 3.54 -6.89 0.33
N LEU A 100 2.38 -7.02 0.98
CA LEU A 100 1.68 -8.28 1.14
C LEU A 100 0.52 -8.33 0.16
N LYS A 101 0.45 -9.37 -0.67
CA LYS A 101 -0.81 -9.70 -1.36
C LYS A 101 -1.72 -10.32 -0.32
N PHE A 102 -2.77 -9.61 0.08
CA PHE A 102 -3.57 -10.01 1.22
C PHE A 102 -4.52 -11.15 0.85
N PRO A 103 -4.64 -12.20 1.69
CA PRO A 103 -5.59 -13.27 1.43
C PRO A 103 -7.02 -12.76 1.42
N LYS A 104 -7.90 -13.45 0.68
CA LYS A 104 -9.32 -13.13 0.69
C LYS A 104 -9.89 -13.31 2.10
N HIS A 105 -10.72 -12.36 2.51
CA HIS A 105 -11.39 -12.34 3.80
C HIS A 105 -12.87 -12.00 3.64
N SER A 106 -13.63 -12.25 4.70
CA SER A 106 -15.08 -12.06 4.76
C SER A 106 -15.54 -12.05 6.23
N LYS A 107 -16.84 -11.89 6.47
CA LYS A 107 -17.41 -12.04 7.83
C LYS A 107 -17.18 -13.41 8.47
N GLU A 108 -17.02 -14.46 7.67
CA GLU A 108 -16.75 -15.83 8.16
C GLU A 108 -15.25 -16.09 8.37
N SER A 109 -14.40 -15.35 7.67
CA SER A 109 -12.95 -15.39 7.82
C SER A 109 -12.39 -13.98 7.76
N PRO A 110 -12.52 -13.20 8.84
CA PRO A 110 -12.28 -11.76 8.81
C PRO A 110 -10.80 -11.42 8.76
N GLY A 111 -10.48 -10.34 8.05
CA GLY A 111 -9.20 -9.67 8.14
C GLY A 111 -9.04 -9.04 9.52
N PHE A 112 -7.81 -9.02 10.05
CA PHE A 112 -7.51 -8.41 11.33
C PHE A 112 -6.15 -7.70 11.34
N ILE A 113 -6.01 -6.70 12.20
CA ILE A 113 -4.73 -6.13 12.65
C ILE A 113 -4.78 -6.09 14.18
N GLY A 114 -3.85 -6.78 14.85
CA GLY A 114 -3.86 -6.82 16.31
C GLY A 114 -2.88 -7.79 16.95
N SER A 115 -3.09 -8.06 18.23
CA SER A 115 -2.25 -8.96 19.03
C SER A 115 -2.56 -10.43 18.75
N CYS A 116 -1.53 -11.27 18.89
CA CYS A 116 -1.65 -12.73 18.78
C CYS A 116 -0.96 -13.44 19.94
N GLN A 117 -1.34 -14.69 20.14
CA GLN A 117 -0.76 -15.65 21.07
C GLN A 117 -0.36 -16.91 20.32
N LEU A 118 0.84 -17.41 20.59
CA LEU A 118 1.32 -18.70 20.13
C LEU A 118 1.41 -19.63 21.34
N ASN A 119 0.66 -20.73 21.31
CA ASN A 119 0.61 -21.72 22.39
C ASN A 119 0.21 -21.06 23.74
N GLY A 120 -0.71 -20.09 23.68
CA GLY A 120 -1.19 -19.31 24.83
C GLY A 120 -0.21 -18.25 25.35
N ARG A 121 0.93 -18.01 24.68
CA ARG A 121 1.89 -16.97 25.05
C ARG A 121 1.82 -15.83 24.05
N ASP A 122 1.84 -14.59 24.54
CA ASP A 122 1.79 -13.41 23.68
C ASP A 122 2.95 -13.37 22.68
N VAL A 123 2.61 -13.15 21.42
CA VAL A 123 3.56 -12.87 20.34
C VAL A 123 3.87 -11.37 20.41
N PRO A 124 5.14 -10.96 20.62
CA PRO A 124 5.45 -9.54 20.72
C PRO A 124 5.18 -8.77 19.42
N GLY A 125 4.50 -7.63 19.55
CA GLY A 125 4.19 -6.71 18.45
C GLY A 125 2.80 -6.93 17.86
N THR A 126 2.56 -6.29 16.72
CA THR A 126 1.29 -6.36 15.99
C THR A 126 1.41 -7.37 14.85
N ALA A 127 0.32 -8.09 14.60
CA ALA A 127 0.17 -8.95 13.44
C ALA A 127 -1.00 -8.49 12.57
N ILE A 128 -0.92 -8.83 11.29
CA ILE A 128 -2.01 -8.68 10.32
C ILE A 128 -2.31 -10.05 9.72
N GLY A 129 -3.56 -10.33 9.38
CA GLY A 129 -3.89 -11.58 8.71
C GLY A 129 -5.38 -11.84 8.59
N VAL A 130 -5.71 -13.13 8.47
CA VAL A 130 -7.09 -13.61 8.37
C VAL A 130 -7.35 -14.60 9.50
N LEU A 131 -8.48 -14.42 10.18
CA LEU A 131 -8.93 -15.28 11.27
C LEU A 131 -9.97 -16.28 10.77
N LYS A 132 -10.18 -17.33 11.56
CA LYS A 132 -11.38 -18.16 11.49
C LYS A 132 -12.38 -17.62 12.51
N ASN A 133 -13.53 -17.14 12.06
CA ASN A 133 -14.53 -16.61 12.98
C ASN A 133 -15.15 -17.77 13.79
N GLU A 134 -15.18 -17.62 15.12
CA GLU A 134 -15.78 -18.58 16.05
C GLU A 134 -16.66 -17.83 17.06
N ASN A 135 -17.96 -18.15 17.10
CA ASN A 135 -18.92 -17.43 17.94
C ASN A 135 -18.52 -17.43 19.42
N GLY A 136 -18.56 -16.26 20.05
CA GLY A 136 -18.30 -16.08 21.48
C GLY A 136 -16.83 -16.20 21.91
N ALA A 137 -15.89 -16.38 20.98
CA ALA A 137 -14.46 -16.44 21.29
C ALA A 137 -13.77 -15.08 21.08
N GLU A 138 -13.10 -14.58 22.11
CA GLU A 138 -12.31 -13.32 22.06
C GLU A 138 -10.96 -13.49 21.35
N ILE A 139 -10.41 -14.71 21.36
CA ILE A 139 -9.13 -15.05 20.76
C ILE A 139 -9.38 -16.17 19.74
N LEU A 140 -9.24 -15.84 18.46
CA LEU A 140 -9.66 -16.65 17.32
C LEU A 140 -8.46 -17.35 16.65
N PRO A 141 -8.61 -18.55 16.08
CA PRO A 141 -7.55 -19.19 15.32
C PRO A 141 -7.17 -18.33 14.11
N ALA A 142 -5.87 -18.22 13.83
CA ALA A 142 -5.40 -17.61 12.60
C ALA A 142 -5.47 -18.62 11.43
N VAL A 143 -6.01 -18.18 10.29
CA VAL A 143 -5.93 -18.91 9.01
C VAL A 143 -4.61 -18.60 8.32
N SER A 144 -4.18 -17.34 8.42
CA SER A 144 -2.90 -16.82 7.93
C SER A 144 -2.55 -15.59 8.74
N ALA A 145 -1.28 -15.38 9.06
CA ALA A 145 -0.87 -14.17 9.78
C ALA A 145 0.59 -13.81 9.47
N TRP A 146 0.86 -12.52 9.52
CA TRP A 146 2.19 -11.94 9.42
C TRP A 146 2.41 -11.01 10.60
N LYS A 147 3.51 -11.20 11.31
CA LYS A 147 4.00 -10.20 12.26
C LYS A 147 4.53 -9.01 11.48
N ILE A 148 4.20 -7.81 11.91
CA ILE A 148 4.81 -6.57 11.43
C ILE A 148 6.09 -6.38 12.24
N ASP A 149 7.25 -6.50 11.58
CA ASP A 149 8.54 -6.27 12.21
C ASP A 149 8.96 -4.81 12.00
N ASP A 150 8.70 -3.96 12.99
CA ASP A 150 9.02 -2.53 12.93
C ASP A 150 10.51 -2.24 12.68
N LYS A 151 11.41 -3.12 13.15
CA LYS A 151 12.85 -2.91 13.01
C LYS A 151 13.32 -3.22 11.60
N GLN A 152 12.77 -4.26 11.01
CA GLN A 152 13.10 -4.68 9.65
C GLN A 152 12.17 -4.07 8.59
N MET A 153 11.10 -3.39 9.03
CA MET A 153 10.06 -2.80 8.20
C MET A 153 9.50 -3.80 7.19
N LYS A 154 9.08 -4.97 7.66
CA LYS A 154 8.59 -6.05 6.80
C LYS A 154 7.49 -6.89 7.45
N PHE A 155 6.73 -7.60 6.61
CA PHE A 155 5.81 -8.64 7.02
C PHE A 155 6.56 -9.96 7.18
N VAL A 156 6.49 -10.56 8.37
CA VAL A 156 7.11 -11.85 8.68
C VAL A 156 6.02 -12.88 8.90
N GLU A 157 5.93 -13.85 8.00
CA GLU A 157 4.93 -14.91 8.08
C GLU A 157 5.05 -15.67 9.41
N LEU A 158 3.92 -15.84 10.08
CA LEU A 158 3.78 -16.61 11.30
C LEU A 158 3.22 -17.99 10.97
N LYS A 159 3.72 -19.00 11.69
CA LYS A 159 3.07 -20.32 11.71
C LYS A 159 1.69 -20.19 12.33
N THR A 160 0.70 -20.83 11.73
CA THR A 160 -0.69 -20.72 12.15
C THR A 160 -1.12 -21.83 13.11
N GLU A 161 -0.35 -22.92 13.20
CA GLU A 161 -0.59 -23.96 14.19
C GLU A 161 -0.48 -23.37 15.60
N GLU A 162 -1.55 -23.50 16.38
CA GLU A 162 -1.67 -22.95 17.75
C GLU A 162 -1.56 -21.42 17.83
N LEU A 163 -1.54 -20.71 16.69
CA LEU A 163 -1.60 -19.25 16.65
C LEU A 163 -3.05 -18.80 16.75
N ARG A 164 -3.33 -17.94 17.73
CA ARG A 164 -4.64 -17.33 17.91
C ARG A 164 -4.49 -15.83 18.10
N CYS A 165 -5.42 -15.05 17.57
CA CYS A 165 -5.32 -13.59 17.58
C CYS A 165 -6.60 -12.93 18.06
N SER A 166 -6.47 -11.70 18.53
CA SER A 166 -7.57 -10.96 19.14
C SER A 166 -8.68 -10.64 18.14
N ARG A 167 -9.91 -10.97 18.51
CA ARG A 167 -11.14 -10.56 17.81
C ARG A 167 -11.27 -9.04 17.75
N ALA A 168 -10.76 -8.32 18.74
CA ALA A 168 -10.84 -6.85 18.79
C ALA A 168 -10.10 -6.16 17.62
N GLY A 169 -9.19 -6.88 16.95
CA GLY A 169 -8.47 -6.38 15.79
C GLY A 169 -9.19 -6.60 14.45
N ILE A 170 -10.40 -7.18 14.43
CA ILE A 170 -11.13 -7.44 13.18
C ILE A 170 -11.44 -6.12 12.46
N ILE A 171 -11.13 -6.08 11.17
CA ILE A 171 -11.43 -4.94 10.30
C ILE A 171 -12.95 -4.77 10.21
N THR A 172 -13.44 -3.56 10.49
CA THR A 172 -14.88 -3.26 10.61
C THR A 172 -15.69 -3.62 9.36
N ALA A 173 -15.08 -3.51 8.17
CA ALA A 173 -15.68 -3.95 6.90
C ALA A 173 -16.09 -5.44 6.90
N ASP A 174 -15.40 -6.29 7.68
CA ASP A 174 -15.67 -7.72 7.84
C ASP A 174 -16.51 -8.04 9.08
N GLY A 175 -17.13 -7.04 9.70
CA GLY A 175 -17.99 -7.25 10.88
C GLY A 175 -17.25 -7.22 12.20
N GLY A 176 -16.21 -6.38 12.30
CA GLY A 176 -15.67 -5.96 13.60
C GLY A 176 -16.77 -5.37 14.48
N LEU A 177 -16.74 -5.72 15.77
CA LEU A 177 -17.67 -5.25 16.80
C LEU A 177 -17.39 -3.80 17.18
#